data_AF-A0A353DKN9-F1
#
_entry.id   AF-A0A353DKN9-F1
#
_cell.length_a   1.000
_cell.length_b   1.000
_cell.length_c   1.000
_cell.angle_alpha   90.00
_cell.angle_beta   90.00
_cell.angle_gamma   90.00
#
_symmetry.space_group_name_H-M   'P 1'
#
loop_
_entity.id
_entity.type
_entity.pdbx_description
1 polymer ?
#
loop_
_entity_poly.entity_id
_entity_poly.type
_entity_poly.pdbx_seq_one_letter_code
_entity_poly.pdbx_strand_id
1 'polypeptide(L)'
;NVMRAKRGEKIEVVDEGDLYLCEISSLSPLEISVLNEINRPTELNVHLILGFALLKGGHDELVLMKGTELGVSSFLPFISERTIIRLDQKERKKRQERFQKIVSNASSQSKRLATPEVMPILDYKNIFD
;
A
#
# COMPACT_ATOMS: atom_id res chain seq x y z
N ASN A 1 5.45 -7.93 -20.04
CA ASN A 1 4.09 -7.98 -19.48
C ASN A 1 4.02 -9.12 -18.46
N VAL A 2 3.93 -8.84 -17.16
CA VAL A 2 4.01 -9.87 -16.09
C VAL A 2 2.72 -10.70 -16.01
N MET A 3 1.57 -10.05 -16.07
CA MET A 3 0.26 -10.72 -15.98
C MET A 3 -0.22 -11.34 -17.30
N ARG A 4 0.53 -11.13 -18.40
CA ARG A 4 0.23 -11.67 -19.75
C ARG A 4 -1.21 -11.38 -20.22
N ALA A 5 -1.71 -10.20 -19.85
CA ALA A 5 -3.07 -9.76 -20.15
C ALA A 5 -3.35 -9.73 -21.66
N LYS A 6 -4.62 -9.94 -22.04
CA LYS A 6 -5.10 -9.96 -23.43
C LYS A 6 -6.14 -8.88 -23.68
N ARG A 7 -6.28 -8.46 -24.94
CA ARG A 7 -7.40 -7.63 -25.37
C ARG A 7 -8.73 -8.36 -25.12
N GLY A 8 -9.74 -7.64 -24.64
CA GLY A 8 -11.04 -8.19 -24.24
C GLY A 8 -11.07 -8.81 -22.84
N GLU A 9 -9.93 -8.84 -22.13
CA GLU A 9 -9.89 -9.29 -20.74
C GLU A 9 -10.48 -8.23 -19.83
N LYS A 10 -11.24 -8.67 -18.82
CA LYS A 10 -11.85 -7.81 -17.81
C LYS A 10 -10.94 -7.70 -16.60
N ILE A 11 -10.78 -6.49 -16.09
CA ILE A 11 -9.98 -6.18 -14.92
C ILE A 11 -10.77 -5.30 -13.95
N GLU A 12 -10.51 -5.46 -12.66
CA GLU A 12 -10.97 -4.54 -11.61
C GLU A 12 -9.91 -3.43 -11.49
N VAL A 13 -10.34 -2.17 -11.60
CA VAL A 13 -9.48 -0.98 -11.45
C VAL A 13 -10.03 -0.16 -10.31
N VAL A 14 -9.16 0.24 -9.39
CA VAL A 14 -9.49 1.20 -8.34
C VAL A 14 -8.92 2.54 -8.76
N ASP A 15 -9.76 3.57 -8.76
CA ASP A 15 -9.37 4.96 -9.01
C ASP A 15 -10.05 5.86 -7.98
N GLU A 16 -9.26 6.72 -7.32
CA GLU A 16 -9.71 7.62 -6.24
C GLU A 16 -10.59 7.01 -5.13
N GLY A 17 -10.52 5.69 -4.93
CA GLY A 17 -11.31 4.97 -3.91
C GLY A 17 -12.56 4.28 -4.46
N ASP A 18 -12.88 4.48 -5.74
CA ASP A 18 -13.99 3.83 -6.42
C ASP A 18 -13.51 2.63 -7.24
N LEU A 19 -14.35 1.59 -7.30
CA LEU A 19 -14.05 0.35 -8.01
C LEU A 19 -14.77 0.30 -9.35
N TYR A 20 -14.02 0.10 -10.42
CA TYR A 20 -14.53 -0.02 -11.79
C TYR A 20 -14.22 -1.40 -12.36
N LEU A 21 -15.21 -1.99 -13.03
CA LEU A 21 -14.97 -3.08 -13.96
C LEU A 21 -14.60 -2.49 -15.31
N CYS A 22 -13.39 -2.79 -15.78
CA CYS A 22 -12.88 -2.30 -17.06
C CYS A 22 -12.59 -3.47 -18.01
N GLU A 23 -12.60 -3.19 -19.30
CA GLU A 23 -12.15 -4.12 -20.35
C GLU A 23 -10.92 -3.55 -21.06
N ILE A 24 -9.93 -4.40 -21.33
CA ILE A 24 -8.71 -4.01 -22.04
C ILE A 24 -9.02 -3.86 -23.54
N SER A 25 -8.99 -2.63 -24.05
CA SER A 25 -9.24 -2.32 -25.46
C SER A 25 -7.96 -2.38 -26.31
N SER A 26 -6.80 -2.02 -25.73
CA SER A 26 -5.48 -2.07 -26.36
C SER A 26 -4.39 -2.42 -25.33
N LEU A 27 -3.29 -3.05 -25.77
CA LEU A 27 -2.14 -3.38 -24.92
C LEU A 27 -0.89 -2.53 -25.23
N SER A 28 -0.90 -1.75 -26.32
CA SER A 28 0.23 -0.91 -26.73
C SER A 28 -0.27 0.29 -27.55
N PRO A 29 -0.55 1.45 -26.91
CA PRO A 29 -0.53 1.68 -25.46
C PRO A 29 -1.61 0.87 -24.71
N LEU A 30 -1.45 0.68 -23.40
CA LEU A 30 -2.51 0.09 -22.58
C LEU A 30 -3.69 1.05 -22.55
N GLU A 31 -4.81 0.62 -23.10
CA GLU A 31 -6.08 1.34 -23.07
C GLU A 31 -7.13 0.42 -22.47
N ILE A 32 -8.00 1.01 -21.65
CA ILE A 32 -9.09 0.32 -20.97
C ILE A 32 -10.36 1.15 -21.11
N SER A 33 -11.51 0.48 -21.20
CA SER A 33 -12.82 1.11 -21.16
C SER A 33 -13.57 0.69 -19.91
N VAL A 34 -14.15 1.66 -19.20
CA VAL A 34 -15.02 1.40 -18.05
C VAL A 34 -16.31 0.75 -18.55
N LEU A 35 -16.65 -0.42 -18.01
CA LEU A 35 -17.92 -1.11 -18.28
C LEU A 35 -18.99 -0.66 -17.28
N ASN A 36 -18.65 -0.66 -15.99
CA ASN A 36 -19.52 -0.19 -14.92
C ASN A 36 -18.72 0.08 -13.63
N GLU A 37 -19.28 0.91 -12.77
CA GLU A 37 -18.85 1.05 -11.38
C GLU A 37 -19.38 -0.13 -10.54
N ILE A 38 -18.61 -0.57 -9.54
CA ILE A 38 -18.96 -1.62 -8.59
C ILE A 38 -18.99 -1.01 -7.19
N ASN A 39 -20.17 -0.98 -6.57
CA ASN A 39 -20.27 -0.65 -5.15
C ASN A 39 -19.92 -1.88 -4.29
N ARG A 40 -18.67 -1.95 -3.83
CA ARG A 40 -18.18 -3.01 -2.93
C ARG A 40 -17.25 -2.40 -1.87
N PRO A 41 -17.77 -1.87 -0.76
CA PRO A 41 -16.93 -1.33 0.31
C PRO A 41 -16.11 -2.44 0.95
N THR A 42 -14.80 -2.22 1.11
CA THR A 42 -13.87 -3.21 1.70
C THR A 42 -13.13 -2.68 2.93
N GLU A 43 -13.26 -1.39 3.24
CA GLU A 43 -12.55 -0.75 4.33
C GLU A 43 -13.27 -0.93 5.68
N LEU A 44 -12.49 -0.88 6.76
CA LEU A 44 -13.03 -0.92 8.12
C LEU A 44 -13.72 0.41 8.46
N ASN A 45 -14.74 0.34 9.33
CA ASN A 45 -15.41 1.53 9.89
C ASN A 45 -14.57 2.27 10.96
N VAL A 46 -13.28 1.97 11.06
CA VAL A 46 -12.36 2.58 12.02
C VAL A 46 -11.09 3.02 11.30
N HIS A 47 -10.57 4.17 11.68
CA HIS A 47 -9.27 4.63 11.19
C HIS A 47 -8.17 4.10 12.11
N LEU A 48 -7.41 3.11 11.64
CA LEU A 48 -6.38 2.43 12.43
C LEU A 48 -4.99 2.83 11.96
N ILE A 49 -4.21 3.47 12.84
CA ILE A 49 -2.80 3.78 12.59
C ILE A 49 -1.94 2.72 13.30
N LEU A 50 -1.13 1.97 12.53
CA LEU A 50 -0.19 1.01 13.08
C LEU A 50 1.20 1.63 13.21
N GLY A 51 1.56 1.98 14.45
CA GLY A 51 2.94 2.32 14.80
C GLY A 51 3.80 1.07 14.98
N PHE A 52 4.98 1.02 14.34
CA PHE A 52 5.93 -0.08 14.55
C PHE A 52 7.39 0.38 14.53
N ALA A 53 8.21 -0.22 15.38
CA ALA A 53 9.65 -0.02 15.34
C ALA A 53 10.27 -0.77 14.15
N LEU A 54 11.24 -0.17 13.45
CA LEU A 54 11.91 -0.85 12.33
C LEU A 54 12.57 -2.17 12.75
N LEU A 55 12.29 -3.22 12.00
CA LEU A 55 12.70 -4.60 12.21
C LEU A 55 13.85 -4.98 11.26
N LYS A 56 14.81 -5.76 11.77
CA LYS A 56 15.90 -6.32 10.97
C LYS A 56 15.37 -7.46 10.08
N GLY A 57 16.10 -7.78 9.01
CA GLY A 57 15.85 -9.01 8.24
C GLY A 57 14.63 -8.97 7.32
N GLY A 58 14.06 -7.80 7.05
CA GLY A 58 12.92 -7.65 6.13
C GLY A 58 11.55 -7.94 6.75
N HIS A 59 11.47 -8.16 8.07
CA HIS A 59 10.19 -8.36 8.75
C HIS A 59 9.24 -7.16 8.67
N ASP A 60 9.77 -5.95 8.41
CA ASP A 60 8.94 -4.76 8.13
C ASP A 60 7.96 -5.01 6.97
N GLU A 61 8.39 -5.72 5.92
CA GLU A 61 7.55 -5.97 4.75
C GLU A 61 6.36 -6.86 5.11
N LEU A 62 6.56 -7.82 6.01
CA LEU A 62 5.50 -8.68 6.51
C LEU A 62 4.49 -7.88 7.33
N VAL A 63 4.96 -6.96 8.19
CA VAL A 63 4.08 -6.06 8.97
C VAL A 63 3.24 -5.19 8.04
N LEU A 64 3.86 -4.59 7.02
CA LEU A 64 3.18 -3.74 6.05
C LEU A 64 2.14 -4.53 5.24
N MET A 65 2.51 -5.70 4.73
CA MET A 65 1.62 -6.55 3.95
C MET A 65 0.44 -7.04 4.79
N LYS A 66 0.70 -7.62 5.96
CA LYS A 66 -0.36 -8.16 6.83
C LYS A 66 -1.20 -7.08 7.49
N GLY A 67 -0.61 -5.96 7.88
CA GLY A 67 -1.36 -4.81 8.35
C GLY A 67 -2.31 -4.28 7.27
N THR A 68 -1.84 -4.22 6.01
CA THR A 68 -2.66 -3.77 4.88
C THR A 68 -3.84 -4.73 4.66
N GLU A 69 -3.59 -6.04 4.62
CA GLU A 69 -4.62 -7.08 4.49
C GLU A 69 -5.65 -7.04 5.63
N LEU A 70 -5.24 -6.63 6.83
CA LEU A 70 -6.09 -6.53 8.02
C LEU A 70 -6.83 -5.19 8.13
N GLY A 71 -6.68 -4.27 7.18
CA GLY A 71 -7.43 -3.01 7.14
C GLY A 71 -6.78 -1.84 7.89
N VAL A 72 -5.46 -1.89 8.17
CA VAL A 72 -4.72 -0.71 8.69
C VAL A 72 -4.89 0.46 7.72
N SER A 73 -5.19 1.65 8.23
CA SER A 73 -5.40 2.87 7.43
C SER A 73 -4.10 3.62 7.15
N SER A 74 -3.18 3.64 8.12
CA SER A 74 -1.86 4.26 7.96
C SER A 74 -0.80 3.54 8.78
N PHE A 75 0.45 3.61 8.34
CA PHE A 75 1.61 3.06 9.04
C PHE A 75 2.52 4.18 9.52
N LEU A 76 2.92 4.11 10.79
CA LEU A 76 3.87 5.02 11.41
C LEU A 76 5.15 4.24 11.80
N PRO A 77 6.08 4.04 10.86
CA PRO A 77 7.35 3.40 11.16
C PRO A 77 8.23 4.33 12.01
N PHE A 78 8.91 3.79 13.02
CA PHE A 78 9.81 4.58 13.87
C PHE A 78 11.10 3.85 14.27
N ILE A 79 12.10 4.62 14.70
CA ILE A 79 13.34 4.14 15.29
C ILE A 79 13.25 4.30 16.81
N SER A 80 13.30 3.19 17.54
CA SER A 80 13.29 3.14 19.01
C SER A 80 14.70 2.98 19.57
N GLU A 81 14.86 3.09 20.89
CA GLU A 81 16.15 2.95 21.58
C GLU A 81 16.87 1.62 21.26
N ARG A 82 16.11 0.53 21.10
CA ARG A 82 16.66 -0.82 20.81
C ARG A 82 16.67 -1.17 19.32
N THR A 83 16.28 -0.23 18.45
CA THR A 83 16.33 -0.44 17.00
C THR A 83 17.79 -0.44 16.54
N ILE A 84 18.25 -1.58 16.02
CA ILE A 84 19.63 -1.78 15.57
C ILE A 84 19.90 -1.07 14.22
N ILE A 85 18.84 -0.86 13.44
CA ILE A 85 18.91 -0.20 12.14
C ILE A 85 19.19 1.28 12.35
N ARG A 86 20.27 1.78 11.75
CA ARG A 86 20.58 3.21 11.67
C ARG A 86 20.39 3.67 10.25
N LEU A 87 19.60 4.73 10.07
CA LEU A 87 19.30 5.32 8.76
C LEU A 87 19.57 6.82 8.82
N ASP A 88 20.26 7.34 7.81
CA ASP A 88 20.28 8.77 7.54
C ASP A 88 18.92 9.25 6.95
N GLN A 89 18.77 10.56 6.74
CA GLN A 89 17.52 11.11 6.20
C GLN A 89 17.19 10.60 4.78
N LYS A 90 18.20 10.40 3.93
CA LYS A 90 18.03 9.92 2.56
C LYS A 90 17.60 8.45 2.55
N GLU A 91 18.18 7.64 3.42
CA GLU A 91 17.83 6.24 3.63
C GLU A 91 16.42 6.08 4.20
N ARG A 92 16.02 6.94 5.15
CA ARG A 92 14.64 6.99 5.68
C ARG A 92 13.63 7.22 4.56
N LYS A 93 13.85 8.24 3.73
CA LYS A 93 12.97 8.56 2.59
C LYS A 93 12.89 7.42 1.58
N LYS A 94 14.04 6.87 1.17
CA LYS A 94 14.10 5.73 0.23
C LYS A 94 13.36 4.50 0.78
N ARG A 95 13.45 4.26 2.09
CA ARG A 95 12.76 3.14 2.73
C ARG A 95 11.25 3.37 2.84
N GLN A 96 10.82 4.59 3.17
CA GLN A 96 9.41 4.98 3.13
C GLN A 96 8.81 4.77 1.73
N GLU A 97 9.49 5.21 0.67
CA GLU A 97 9.06 4.98 -0.72
C GLU A 97 8.92 3.49 -1.06
N ARG A 98 9.85 2.64 -0.57
CA ARG A 98 9.74 1.18 -0.70
C ARG A 98 8.53 0.64 0.04
N PHE A 99 8.30 1.07 1.27
CA PHE A 99 7.16 0.65 2.08
C PHE A 99 5.84 1.02 1.42
N GLN A 100 5.73 2.23 0.86
CA GLN A 100 4.55 2.65 0.13
C GLN A 100 4.24 1.74 -1.07
N LYS A 101 5.27 1.28 -1.79
CA LYS A 101 5.10 0.30 -2.88
C LYS A 101 4.60 -1.06 -2.38
N ILE A 102 5.10 -1.54 -1.23
CA ILE A 102 4.65 -2.80 -0.63
C ILE A 102 3.17 -2.71 -0.25
N VAL A 103 2.80 -1.62 0.42
CA VAL A 103 1.43 -1.34 0.84
C VAL A 103 0.49 -1.20 -0.36
N SER A 104 0.90 -0.51 -1.43
CA SER A 104 0.14 -0.42 -2.68
C SER A 104 -0.10 -1.80 -3.30
N ASN A 105 0.93 -2.64 -3.42
CA ASN A 105 0.79 -4.00 -3.93
C ASN A 105 -0.12 -4.87 -3.04
N ALA A 106 0.02 -4.77 -1.72
CA ALA A 106 -0.82 -5.49 -0.76
C ALA A 106 -2.28 -5.02 -0.84
N SER A 107 -2.53 -3.74 -1.07
CA SER A 107 -3.88 -3.18 -1.24
C SER A 107 -4.56 -3.78 -2.48
N SER A 108 -3.86 -3.80 -3.62
CA SER A 108 -4.36 -4.44 -4.85
C SER A 108 -4.63 -5.94 -4.67
N GLN A 109 -3.73 -6.66 -3.98
CA GLN A 109 -3.87 -8.11 -3.75
C GLN A 109 -5.00 -8.45 -2.77
N SER A 110 -5.27 -7.58 -1.80
CA SER A 110 -6.34 -7.71 -0.80
C SER A 110 -7.67 -7.07 -1.22
N LYS A 111 -7.75 -6.52 -2.44
CA LYS A 111 -8.93 -5.83 -2.99
C LYS A 111 -9.39 -4.63 -2.15
N ARG A 112 -8.45 -3.95 -1.51
CA ARG A 112 -8.73 -2.68 -0.84
C ARG A 112 -8.98 -1.58 -1.84
N LEU A 113 -9.90 -0.69 -1.48
CA LEU A 113 -10.21 0.49 -2.28
C LEU A 113 -9.32 1.67 -1.90
N ALA A 114 -8.85 1.70 -0.65
CA ALA A 114 -7.88 2.67 -0.19
C ALA A 114 -6.48 2.03 -0.08
N THR A 115 -5.46 2.76 -0.53
CA THR A 115 -4.06 2.40 -0.24
C THR A 115 -3.62 3.09 1.05
N PRO A 116 -3.17 2.34 2.08
CA PRO A 116 -2.69 2.96 3.31
C PRO A 116 -1.52 3.91 3.09
N GLU A 117 -1.48 4.98 3.86
CA GLU A 117 -0.33 5.89 3.88
C GLU A 117 0.81 5.29 4.70
N VAL A 118 2.05 5.40 4.21
CA VAL A 118 3.24 5.19 5.03
C VAL A 118 3.84 6.54 5.38
N MET A 119 3.72 6.91 6.65
CA MET A 119 4.23 8.18 7.19
C MET A 119 5.77 8.21 7.20
N PRO A 120 6.40 9.39 7.31
CA PRO A 120 7.85 9.49 7.44
C PRO A 120 8.39 8.67 8.62
N ILE A 121 9.59 8.11 8.47
CA ILE A 121 10.25 7.36 9.55
C ILE A 121 10.79 8.34 10.60
N LEU A 122 10.17 8.36 11.78
CA LEU A 122 10.52 9.24 12.88
C LEU A 122 11.38 8.52 13.93
N ASP A 123 12.03 9.30 14.80
CA ASP A 123 12.52 8.75 16.06
C ASP A 123 11.33 8.59 17.03
N TYR A 124 11.33 7.55 17.86
CA TYR A 124 10.20 7.24 18.75
C TYR A 124 9.73 8.43 19.59
N LYS A 125 10.68 9.26 20.06
CA LYS A 125 10.38 10.47 20.84
C LYS A 125 9.51 11.50 20.12
N ASN A 126 9.44 11.46 18.78
CA ASN A 126 8.74 12.45 17.96
C ASN A 126 7.41 11.89 17.38
N ILE A 127 6.95 10.69 17.76
CA ILE A 127 5.78 10.06 17.12
C ILE A 127 4.43 10.56 17.64
N PHE A 128 4.44 11.32 18.74
CA PHE A 128 3.24 11.88 19.39
C PHE A 128 3.23 13.42 19.37
N ASP A 129 4.23 14.02 18.74
CA ASP A 129 4.29 15.46 18.49
C ASP A 129 3.38 15.81 17.31
#